data_AF-A0A2V9MMW8-F1
#
_entry.id   AF-A0A2V9MMW8-F1
#
_cell.length_a   1.000
_cell.length_b   1.000
_cell.length_c   1.000
_cell.angle_alpha   90.00
_cell.angle_beta   90.00
_cell.angle_gamma   90.00
#
_symmetry.space_group_name_H-M   'P 1'
#
loop_
_entity.id
_entity.type
_entity.pdbx_description
1 polymer ?
#
loop_
_entity_poly.entity_id
_entity_poly.type
_entity_poly.pdbx_seq_one_letter_code
_entity_poly.pdbx_strand_id
1 'polypeptide(L)'
;EYQMALFVTIDGARVAFTGDAFFPYPDSAQTVLRHSLIFRNHVESDSHIKSIRNLIDHEPNLMAPGHGRPFLANREDLLATEQKMRRQTDLFHEIIADPDVNFGLDPSWCSLYPYQMLIKPGDSSRVEIRVQNYRKAPMKMEVFLVAPGEWHIEPEVLRFEAAAGNKVRQAFSVHIPRDWRPSSPRFAVAADVSCNGKYLGQITEAVVDIGS
;
A
#
# COMPACT_ATOMS: atom_id res chain seq x y z
N GLU A 1 7.33 2.40 3.90
CA GLU A 1 7.33 0.96 4.21
C GLU A 1 7.17 0.72 5.71
N TYR A 2 6.38 -0.28 6.11
CA TYR A 2 6.22 -0.70 7.50
C TYR A 2 6.52 -2.19 7.63
N GLN A 3 7.59 -2.51 8.33
CA GLN A 3 7.92 -3.88 8.71
C GLN A 3 8.31 -3.86 10.18
N MET A 4 7.83 -4.83 10.94
CA MET A 4 8.13 -4.93 12.36
C MET A 4 8.42 -6.38 12.70
N ALA A 5 9.56 -6.59 13.35
CA ALA A 5 9.83 -7.77 14.15
C ALA A 5 10.26 -7.29 15.54
N LEU A 6 9.83 -7.99 16.57
CA LEU A 6 10.29 -7.75 17.95
C LEU A 6 11.30 -8.83 18.31
N PHE A 7 12.52 -8.40 18.65
CA PHE A 7 13.60 -9.30 19.05
C PHE A 7 13.80 -9.25 20.56
N VAL A 8 13.81 -10.40 21.22
CA VAL A 8 14.02 -10.52 22.66
C VAL A 8 14.91 -11.71 23.00
N THR A 9 15.43 -11.75 24.23
CA THR A 9 16.06 -12.95 24.79
C THR A 9 15.20 -13.48 25.91
N ILE A 10 14.79 -14.74 25.82
CA ILE A 10 13.99 -15.46 26.83
C ILE A 10 14.76 -16.72 27.20
N ASP A 11 15.11 -16.88 28.48
CA ASP A 11 15.84 -18.04 29.00
C ASP A 11 17.11 -18.38 28.20
N GLY A 12 17.83 -17.36 27.73
CA GLY A 12 19.04 -17.49 26.92
C GLY A 12 18.81 -17.76 25.43
N ALA A 13 17.57 -17.99 24.99
CA ALA A 13 17.21 -18.12 23.58
C ALA A 13 16.89 -16.75 22.95
N ARG A 14 17.44 -16.47 21.77
CA ARG A 14 17.07 -15.29 20.96
C ARG A 14 15.78 -15.59 20.20
N VAL A 15 14.73 -14.81 20.46
CA VAL A 15 13.39 -15.01 19.89
C VAL A 15 13.04 -13.81 19.02
N ALA A 16 12.59 -14.07 17.80
CA ALA A 16 12.01 -13.07 16.90
C ALA A 16 10.50 -13.28 16.81
N PHE A 17 9.71 -12.31 17.26
CA PHE A 17 8.27 -12.23 16.98
C PHE A 17 8.06 -11.53 15.64
N THR A 18 7.57 -12.27 14.65
CA THR A 18 7.53 -11.80 13.26
C THR A 18 6.15 -11.46 12.74
N GLY A 19 5.11 -11.58 13.57
CA GLY A 19 3.73 -11.47 13.11
C GLY A 19 3.50 -12.40 11.91
N ASP A 20 2.84 -11.88 10.87
CA ASP A 20 2.48 -12.67 9.69
C ASP A 20 3.50 -12.60 8.53
N ALA A 21 4.74 -12.19 8.83
CA ALA A 21 5.77 -12.04 7.80
C ALA A 21 6.27 -13.39 7.27
N PHE A 22 6.57 -14.34 8.17
CA PHE A 22 7.20 -15.62 7.81
C PHE A 22 6.62 -16.79 8.60
N PHE A 23 6.45 -17.92 7.92
CA PHE A 23 5.91 -19.16 8.47
C PHE A 23 6.72 -20.36 7.96
N PRO A 24 6.82 -21.45 8.73
CA PRO A 24 7.36 -22.70 8.20
C PRO A 24 6.40 -23.29 7.17
N TYR A 25 6.91 -24.08 6.22
CA TYR A 25 6.04 -24.94 5.42
C TYR A 25 5.53 -26.12 6.27
N PRO A 26 4.28 -26.57 6.05
CA PRO A 26 3.75 -27.74 6.74
C PRO A 26 4.54 -29.03 6.47
N ASP A 27 5.16 -29.11 5.29
CA ASP A 27 6.05 -30.20 4.88
C ASP A 27 7.51 -29.73 4.99
N SER A 28 8.27 -30.35 5.88
CA SER A 28 9.63 -29.94 6.28
C SER A 28 10.70 -30.20 5.23
N ALA A 29 10.34 -30.72 4.05
CA ALA A 29 11.28 -30.95 2.96
C ALA A 29 11.78 -29.64 2.31
N GLN A 30 11.11 -28.51 2.54
CA GLN A 30 11.51 -27.21 2.00
C GLN A 30 12.41 -26.44 2.97
N THR A 31 13.57 -26.02 2.49
CA THR A 31 14.56 -25.19 3.22
C THR A 31 14.27 -23.69 3.07
N VAL A 32 13.01 -23.29 2.85
CA VAL A 32 12.62 -21.89 2.68
C VAL A 32 11.39 -21.59 3.51
N LEU A 33 11.21 -20.35 3.94
CA LEU A 33 10.01 -19.92 4.65
C LEU A 33 8.90 -19.52 3.67
N ARG A 34 7.67 -19.76 4.09
CA ARG A 34 6.47 -19.20 3.46
C ARG A 34 6.30 -17.76 3.94
N HIS A 35 5.89 -16.88 3.05
CA HIS A 35 5.55 -15.50 3.38
C HIS A 35 4.27 -15.09 2.66
N SER A 36 3.65 -14.02 3.13
CA SER A 36 2.47 -13.43 2.51
C SER A 36 2.85 -12.21 1.66
N LEU A 37 2.33 -12.15 0.44
CA LEU A 37 2.37 -10.95 -0.40
C LEU A 37 1.03 -10.24 -0.33
N ILE A 38 0.97 -9.18 0.47
CA ILE A 38 -0.25 -8.38 0.70
C ILE A 38 -0.01 -6.97 0.16
N PHE A 39 -0.30 -6.75 -1.13
CA PHE A 39 -0.02 -5.48 -1.81
C PHE A 39 -0.66 -4.26 -1.13
N ARG A 40 -1.83 -4.43 -0.48
CA ARG A 40 -2.50 -3.36 0.28
C ARG A 40 -1.75 -2.92 1.55
N ASN A 41 -0.73 -3.66 1.99
CA ASN A 41 0.10 -3.30 3.14
C ASN A 41 1.33 -2.44 2.76
N HIS A 42 1.34 -1.82 1.58
CA HIS A 42 2.47 -1.06 1.03
C HIS A 42 3.73 -1.94 0.91
N VAL A 43 3.79 -2.72 -0.18
CA VAL A 43 4.92 -3.57 -0.53
C VAL A 43 5.71 -2.92 -1.66
N GLU A 44 7.01 -2.77 -1.46
CA GLU A 44 7.98 -2.41 -2.49
C GLU A 44 8.74 -3.66 -2.94
N SER A 45 9.40 -3.59 -4.10
CA SER A 45 10.02 -4.74 -4.75
C SER A 45 11.10 -5.44 -3.92
N ASP A 46 11.73 -4.72 -2.99
CA ASP A 46 12.79 -5.22 -2.10
C ASP A 46 12.32 -5.43 -0.65
N SER A 47 11.03 -5.24 -0.36
CA SER A 47 10.48 -5.33 0.98
C SER A 47 10.85 -6.63 1.69
N HIS A 48 10.57 -7.78 1.08
CA HIS A 48 10.82 -9.07 1.73
C HIS A 48 12.31 -9.40 1.86
N ILE A 49 13.16 -8.82 1.01
CA ILE A 49 14.62 -8.89 1.16
C ILE A 49 15.05 -8.13 2.42
N LYS A 50 14.54 -6.91 2.64
CA LYS A 50 14.80 -6.16 3.87
C LYS A 50 14.33 -6.93 5.11
N SER A 51 13.14 -7.54 5.05
CA SER A 51 12.57 -8.30 6.18
C SER A 51 13.44 -9.50 6.56
N ILE A 52 13.84 -10.30 5.58
CA ILE A 52 14.62 -11.52 5.86
C ILE A 52 16.05 -11.19 6.28
N ARG A 53 16.65 -10.12 5.74
CA ARG A 53 17.98 -9.65 6.18
C ARG A 53 17.95 -9.18 7.62
N ASN A 54 16.90 -8.49 8.04
CA ASN A 54 16.73 -8.12 9.45
C ASN A 54 16.73 -9.35 10.37
N LEU A 55 16.12 -10.47 9.95
CA LEU A 55 16.18 -11.73 10.70
C LEU A 55 17.58 -12.36 10.70
N ILE A 56 18.26 -12.36 9.53
CA ILE A 56 19.62 -12.89 9.41
C ILE A 56 20.59 -12.12 10.32
N ASP A 57 20.46 -10.80 10.38
CA ASP A 57 21.36 -9.92 11.14
C ASP A 57 21.18 -10.06 12.66
N HIS A 58 19.96 -10.40 13.13
CA HIS A 58 19.66 -10.60 14.56
C HIS A 58 19.82 -12.06 15.01
N GLU A 59 20.05 -12.98 14.08
CA GLU A 59 20.36 -14.40 14.33
C GLU A 59 19.42 -15.09 15.34
N PRO A 60 18.09 -15.03 15.22
CA PRO A 60 17.19 -15.67 16.19
C PRO A 60 17.39 -17.18 16.22
N ASN A 61 17.22 -17.78 17.40
CA ASN A 61 17.14 -19.24 17.58
C ASN A 61 15.70 -19.73 17.38
N LEU A 62 14.72 -18.88 17.69
CA LEU A 62 13.30 -19.17 17.59
C LEU A 62 12.58 -18.04 16.86
N MET A 63 11.66 -18.40 15.97
CA MET A 63 10.73 -17.48 15.35
C MET A 63 9.31 -17.78 15.83
N ALA A 64 8.61 -16.74 16.25
CA ALA A 64 7.23 -16.78 16.74
C ALA A 64 6.33 -16.00 15.77
N PRO A 65 5.64 -16.69 14.84
CA PRO A 65 4.70 -16.05 13.92
C PRO A 65 3.40 -15.63 14.64
N GLY A 66 2.63 -14.75 14.02
CA GLY A 66 1.32 -14.30 14.50
C GLY A 66 0.27 -15.43 14.52
N HIS A 67 0.49 -16.47 13.72
CA HIS A 67 -0.34 -17.67 13.68
C HIS A 67 0.51 -18.94 13.68
N GLY A 68 0.10 -19.92 14.48
CA GLY A 68 0.79 -21.20 14.62
C GLY A 68 1.70 -21.26 15.85
N ARG A 69 2.54 -22.31 15.91
CA ARG A 69 3.51 -22.49 16.99
C ARG A 69 4.84 -21.83 16.62
N PRO A 70 5.61 -21.33 17.61
CA PRO A 70 7.01 -20.99 17.39
C PRO A 70 7.80 -22.16 16.83
N PHE A 71 8.79 -21.86 16.00
CA PHE A 71 9.63 -22.85 15.34
C PHE A 71 11.10 -22.45 15.44
N LEU A 72 11.99 -23.45 15.34
CA LEU A 72 13.43 -23.22 15.34
C LEU A 72 13.82 -22.47 14.08
N ALA A 73 14.51 -21.34 14.25
CA ALA A 73 15.17 -20.66 13.17
C ALA A 73 16.56 -21.25 12.98
N ASN A 74 16.89 -21.56 11.74
CA ASN A 74 18.24 -21.91 11.34
C ASN A 74 18.71 -20.95 10.25
N ARG A 75 20.01 -20.64 10.26
CA ARG A 75 20.59 -19.63 9.37
C ARG A 75 20.52 -20.06 7.90
N GLU A 76 20.60 -21.35 7.62
CA GLU A 76 20.54 -21.89 6.26
C GLU A 76 19.18 -21.60 5.60
N ASP A 77 18.08 -21.87 6.30
CA ASP A 77 16.72 -21.59 5.82
C ASP A 77 16.48 -20.09 5.62
N LEU A 78 17.04 -19.24 6.49
CA LEU A 78 16.95 -17.78 6.33
C LEU A 78 17.68 -17.32 5.06
N LEU A 79 18.87 -17.86 4.78
CA LEU A 79 19.64 -17.54 3.57
C LEU A 79 18.98 -18.08 2.30
N ALA A 80 18.45 -19.30 2.34
CA ALA A 80 17.68 -19.85 1.24
C ALA A 80 16.38 -19.06 1.00
N THR A 81 15.73 -18.59 2.07
CA THR A 81 14.58 -17.68 1.99
C THR A 81 14.98 -16.34 1.35
N GLU A 82 16.14 -15.78 1.69
CA GLU A 82 16.66 -14.57 1.04
C GLU A 82 16.84 -14.77 -0.48
N GLN A 83 17.42 -15.90 -0.90
CA GLN A 83 17.57 -16.22 -2.33
C GLN A 83 16.22 -16.30 -3.04
N LYS A 84 15.21 -16.92 -2.39
CA LYS A 84 13.83 -16.95 -2.89
C LYS A 84 13.25 -15.54 -3.02
N MET A 85 13.47 -14.65 -2.05
CA MET A 85 12.99 -13.26 -2.13
C MET A 85 13.67 -12.47 -3.24
N ARG A 86 14.96 -12.71 -3.50
CA ARG A 86 15.67 -12.13 -4.65
C ARG A 86 15.05 -12.58 -5.98
N ARG A 87 14.81 -13.88 -6.13
CA ARG A 87 14.13 -14.40 -7.33
C ARG A 87 12.73 -13.80 -7.49
N GLN A 88 12.02 -13.57 -6.40
CA GLN A 88 10.73 -12.88 -6.43
C GLN A 88 10.85 -11.43 -6.91
N THR A 89 11.85 -10.68 -6.43
CA THR A 89 12.14 -9.33 -6.96
C THR A 89 12.41 -9.37 -8.46
N ASP A 90 13.21 -10.33 -8.94
CA ASP A 90 13.46 -10.50 -10.38
C ASP A 90 12.16 -10.78 -11.16
N LEU A 91 11.28 -11.62 -10.61
CA LEU A 91 9.98 -11.94 -11.21
C LEU A 91 9.06 -10.71 -11.28
N PHE A 92 9.10 -9.81 -10.29
CA PHE A 92 8.38 -8.54 -10.36
C PHE A 92 8.88 -7.68 -11.53
N HIS A 93 10.20 -7.60 -11.72
CA HIS A 93 10.80 -6.90 -12.87
C HIS A 93 10.48 -7.56 -14.22
N GLU A 94 10.28 -8.88 -14.25
CA GLU A 94 9.96 -9.60 -15.48
C GLU A 94 8.50 -9.44 -15.91
N ILE A 95 7.56 -9.37 -14.95
CA ILE A 95 6.11 -9.42 -15.22
C ILE A 95 5.46 -8.03 -15.23
N ILE A 96 5.95 -7.08 -14.43
CA ILE A 96 5.34 -5.75 -14.33
C ILE A 96 5.75 -4.91 -15.53
N ALA A 97 4.76 -4.43 -16.28
CA ALA A 97 4.98 -3.66 -17.49
C ALA A 97 5.64 -2.28 -17.25
N ASP A 98 5.48 -1.73 -16.05
CA ASP A 98 6.06 -0.46 -15.68
C ASP A 98 7.55 -0.63 -15.26
N PRO A 99 8.49 0.17 -15.82
CA PRO A 99 9.92 0.02 -15.52
C PRO A 99 10.27 0.30 -14.05
N ASP A 100 9.54 1.16 -13.35
CA ASP A 100 9.64 1.24 -11.89
C ASP A 100 8.55 0.35 -11.29
N VAL A 101 8.92 -0.91 -11.06
CA VAL A 101 8.04 -2.01 -10.64
C VAL A 101 7.12 -1.68 -9.45
N ASN A 102 7.54 -0.77 -8.57
CA ASN A 102 6.74 -0.37 -7.42
C ASN A 102 5.38 0.24 -7.81
N PHE A 103 5.23 0.82 -9.01
CA PHE A 103 3.89 1.24 -9.50
C PHE A 103 2.94 0.06 -9.75
N GLY A 104 3.46 -1.13 -10.07
CA GLY A 104 2.65 -2.35 -10.21
C GLY A 104 2.43 -3.09 -8.88
N LEU A 105 3.26 -2.83 -7.86
CA LEU A 105 3.18 -3.47 -6.55
C LEU A 105 2.38 -2.65 -5.53
N ASP A 106 2.39 -1.32 -5.64
CA ASP A 106 1.64 -0.42 -4.77
C ASP A 106 0.32 0.00 -5.44
N PRO A 107 -0.81 -0.70 -5.20
CA PRO A 107 -2.11 -0.28 -5.72
C PRO A 107 -2.60 1.05 -5.13
N SER A 108 -1.91 1.60 -4.13
CA SER A 108 -2.24 2.85 -3.43
C SER A 108 -1.24 3.97 -3.72
N TRP A 109 -0.39 3.81 -4.75
CA TRP A 109 0.55 4.85 -5.17
C TRP A 109 -0.19 6.14 -5.51
N CYS A 110 -1.42 6.02 -6.01
CA CYS A 110 -2.42 7.08 -6.09
C CYS A 110 -3.62 6.68 -5.23
N SER A 111 -4.01 7.49 -4.25
CA SER A 111 -5.12 7.16 -3.34
C SER A 111 -5.90 8.39 -2.88
N LEU A 112 -7.21 8.21 -2.67
CA LEU A 112 -8.05 9.19 -1.99
C LEU A 112 -8.06 8.96 -0.47
N TYR A 113 -8.03 10.05 0.31
CA TYR A 113 -8.07 9.99 1.78
C TYR A 113 -8.90 11.14 2.40
N PRO A 114 -9.76 10.88 3.40
CA PRO A 114 -10.09 9.56 3.95
C PRO A 114 -10.84 8.70 2.92
N TYR A 115 -10.65 7.38 3.00
CA TYR A 115 -11.34 6.45 2.09
C TYR A 115 -12.85 6.46 2.32
N GLN A 116 -13.29 6.62 3.57
CA GLN A 116 -14.69 6.71 3.93
C GLN A 116 -14.97 8.08 4.53
N MET A 117 -15.92 8.80 3.95
CA MET A 117 -16.40 10.10 4.40
C MET A 117 -17.87 9.99 4.80
N LEU A 118 -18.29 10.81 5.75
CA LEU A 118 -19.69 11.01 6.11
C LEU A 118 -20.05 12.47 5.83
N ILE A 119 -20.93 12.72 4.87
CA ILE A 119 -21.31 14.08 4.43
C ILE A 119 -22.83 14.18 4.37
N LYS A 120 -23.41 15.23 4.97
CA LYS A 120 -24.85 15.50 4.88
C LYS A 120 -25.15 16.43 3.71
N PRO A 121 -26.36 16.40 3.14
CA PRO A 121 -26.81 17.46 2.24
C PRO A 121 -26.68 18.83 2.91
N GLY A 122 -25.99 19.76 2.25
CA GLY A 122 -25.69 21.10 2.76
C GLY A 122 -24.31 21.26 3.40
N ASP A 123 -23.59 20.17 3.64
CA ASP A 123 -22.25 20.17 4.23
C ASP A 123 -21.15 19.94 3.18
N SER A 124 -19.91 20.08 3.64
CA SER A 124 -18.70 19.81 2.84
C SER A 124 -17.70 18.94 3.59
N SER A 125 -16.89 18.20 2.85
CA SER A 125 -15.74 17.47 3.39
C SER A 125 -14.51 17.69 2.52
N ARG A 126 -13.34 17.59 3.15
CA ARG A 126 -12.05 17.60 2.45
C ARG A 126 -11.64 16.18 2.10
N VAL A 127 -11.26 15.97 0.84
CA VAL A 127 -10.66 14.72 0.36
C VAL A 127 -9.29 15.00 -0.24
N GLU A 128 -8.28 14.30 0.24
CA GLU A 128 -6.91 14.36 -0.27
C GLU A 128 -6.72 13.38 -1.41
N ILE A 129 -6.09 13.82 -2.49
CA ILE A 129 -5.38 12.94 -3.42
C ILE A 129 -3.93 12.79 -2.91
N ARG A 130 -3.50 11.56 -2.68
CA ARG A 130 -2.16 11.22 -2.20
C ARG A 130 -1.44 10.47 -3.31
N VAL A 131 -0.29 10.99 -3.72
CA VAL A 131 0.50 10.42 -4.83
C VAL A 131 1.92 10.13 -4.35
N GLN A 132 2.35 8.88 -4.48
CA GLN A 132 3.73 8.42 -4.34
C GLN A 132 4.39 8.40 -5.71
N ASN A 133 5.48 9.14 -5.88
CA ASN A 133 6.30 9.08 -7.08
C ASN A 133 7.48 8.11 -6.84
N TYR A 134 7.48 6.95 -7.50
CA TYR A 134 8.61 6.02 -7.45
C TYR A 134 9.70 6.32 -8.50
N ARG A 135 9.46 7.24 -9.42
CA ARG A 135 10.45 7.65 -10.43
C ARG A 135 11.60 8.42 -9.80
N LYS A 136 12.74 8.41 -10.50
CA LYS A 136 13.89 9.29 -10.25
C LYS A 136 13.74 10.71 -10.85
N ALA A 137 12.59 10.99 -11.49
CA ALA A 137 12.27 12.28 -12.08
C ALA A 137 10.89 12.76 -11.58
N PRO A 138 10.61 14.08 -11.61
CA PRO A 138 9.29 14.58 -11.23
C PRO A 138 8.17 14.06 -12.14
N MET A 139 6.97 13.94 -11.57
CA MET A 139 5.73 13.57 -12.27
C MET A 139 4.74 14.74 -12.24
N LYS A 140 4.24 15.14 -13.41
CA LYS A 140 3.15 16.11 -13.54
C LYS A 140 1.81 15.39 -13.44
N MET A 141 1.02 15.75 -12.44
CA MET A 141 -0.29 15.17 -12.17
C MET A 141 -1.38 16.14 -12.56
N GLU A 142 -2.41 15.62 -13.22
CA GLU A 142 -3.70 16.27 -13.43
C GLU A 142 -4.80 15.33 -12.96
N VAL A 143 -5.64 15.79 -12.04
CA VAL A 143 -6.62 14.96 -11.35
C VAL A 143 -7.97 15.68 -11.28
N PHE A 144 -9.03 14.97 -11.64
CA PHE A 144 -10.42 15.35 -11.45
C PHE A 144 -11.07 14.40 -10.44
N LEU A 145 -12.07 14.86 -9.70
CA LEU A 145 -12.90 13.98 -8.88
C LEU A 145 -14.23 13.73 -9.59
N VAL A 146 -14.48 12.47 -9.93
CA VAL A 146 -15.74 12.01 -10.50
C VAL A 146 -16.69 11.69 -9.35
N ALA A 147 -17.78 12.45 -9.28
CA ALA A 147 -18.82 12.38 -8.25
C ALA A 147 -20.20 12.59 -8.91
N PRO A 148 -21.33 12.42 -8.18
CA PRO A 148 -22.64 12.82 -8.68
C PRO A 148 -22.62 14.25 -9.23
N GLY A 149 -23.24 14.47 -10.40
CA GLY A 149 -23.10 15.73 -11.14
C GLY A 149 -23.68 16.95 -10.44
N GLU A 150 -24.54 16.76 -9.45
CA GLU A 150 -25.07 17.84 -8.62
C GLU A 150 -24.11 18.28 -7.51
N TRP A 151 -23.07 17.49 -7.20
CA TRP A 151 -22.10 17.83 -6.17
C TRP A 151 -21.11 18.85 -6.70
N HIS A 152 -20.69 19.76 -5.81
CA HIS A 152 -19.73 20.80 -6.15
C HIS A 152 -18.34 20.43 -5.64
N ILE A 153 -17.36 20.40 -6.54
CA ILE A 153 -15.98 20.00 -6.26
C ILE A 153 -15.05 21.19 -6.45
N GLU A 154 -14.27 21.53 -5.44
CA GLU A 154 -13.31 22.64 -5.49
C GLU A 154 -11.89 22.22 -5.10
N PRO A 155 -10.87 22.48 -5.94
CA PRO A 155 -10.98 22.97 -7.31
C PRO A 155 -11.57 21.90 -8.25
N GLU A 156 -12.13 22.29 -9.39
CA GLU A 156 -12.63 21.33 -10.39
C GLU A 156 -11.52 20.37 -10.87
N VAL A 157 -10.28 20.86 -10.91
CA VAL A 157 -9.10 20.12 -11.32
C VAL A 157 -7.90 20.48 -10.45
N LEU A 158 -7.16 19.47 -10.02
CA LEU A 158 -5.86 19.63 -9.39
C LEU A 158 -4.75 19.42 -10.42
N ARG A 159 -3.86 20.40 -10.55
CA ARG A 159 -2.61 20.28 -11.31
C ARG A 159 -1.43 20.55 -10.40
N PHE A 160 -0.51 19.59 -10.31
CA PHE A 160 0.63 19.66 -9.39
C PHE A 160 1.77 18.76 -9.84
N GLU A 161 2.94 18.94 -9.24
CA GLU A 161 4.11 18.10 -9.47
C GLU A 161 4.40 17.25 -8.22
N ALA A 162 4.63 15.95 -8.43
CA ALA A 162 5.20 15.06 -7.44
C ALA A 162 6.70 14.94 -7.72
N ALA A 163 7.55 15.51 -6.84
CA ALA A 163 8.99 15.40 -6.97
C ALA A 163 9.47 13.94 -6.96
N ALA A 164 10.64 13.68 -7.54
CA ALA A 164 11.24 12.34 -7.60
C ALA A 164 11.33 11.69 -6.20
N GLY A 165 10.91 10.42 -6.09
CA GLY A 165 10.93 9.65 -4.85
C GLY A 165 9.95 10.11 -3.76
N ASN A 166 9.24 11.24 -3.95
CA ASN A 166 8.47 11.86 -2.88
C ASN A 166 6.99 11.46 -2.91
N LYS A 167 6.38 11.54 -1.72
CA LYS A 167 4.93 11.51 -1.54
C LYS A 167 4.39 12.94 -1.46
N VAL A 168 3.43 13.26 -2.30
CA VAL A 168 2.72 14.55 -2.30
C VAL A 168 1.25 14.33 -1.95
N ARG A 169 0.64 15.37 -1.37
CA ARG A 169 -0.79 15.39 -1.02
C ARG A 169 -1.36 16.71 -1.50
N GLN A 170 -2.44 16.64 -2.27
CA GLN A 170 -3.28 17.77 -2.63
C GLN A 170 -4.71 17.46 -2.23
N ALA A 171 -5.61 18.43 -2.25
CA ALA A 171 -6.96 18.20 -1.75
C ALA A 171 -8.04 18.90 -2.58
N PHE A 172 -9.19 18.25 -2.62
CA PHE A 172 -10.47 18.79 -3.03
C PHE A 172 -11.33 19.08 -1.80
N SER A 173 -12.23 20.04 -1.93
CA SER A 173 -13.42 20.20 -1.10
C SER A 173 -14.61 19.65 -1.87
N VAL A 174 -15.33 18.71 -1.29
CA VAL A 174 -16.54 18.10 -1.83
C VAL A 174 -17.73 18.70 -1.09
N HIS A 175 -18.63 19.37 -1.78
CA HIS A 175 -19.83 19.98 -1.24
C HIS A 175 -21.08 19.31 -1.81
N ILE A 176 -21.98 18.89 -0.92
CA ILE A 176 -23.28 18.32 -1.32
C ILE A 176 -24.34 19.41 -1.17
N PRO A 177 -25.13 19.73 -2.21
CA PRO A 177 -26.16 20.76 -2.11
C PRO A 177 -27.19 20.43 -1.02
N ARG A 178 -27.67 21.46 -0.31
CA ARG A 178 -28.65 21.31 0.77
C ARG A 178 -29.94 20.60 0.34
N ASP A 179 -30.42 20.92 -0.86
CA ASP A 179 -31.69 20.40 -1.38
C ASP A 179 -31.52 19.10 -2.20
N TRP A 180 -30.29 18.58 -2.27
CA TRP A 180 -30.01 17.35 -3.00
C TRP A 180 -30.59 16.15 -2.25
N ARG A 181 -31.37 15.33 -2.97
CA ARG A 181 -32.01 14.13 -2.42
C ARG A 181 -31.21 12.89 -2.86
N PRO A 182 -30.56 12.18 -1.94
CA PRO A 182 -29.76 11.02 -2.28
C PRO A 182 -30.65 9.89 -2.81
N SER A 183 -30.25 9.26 -3.92
CA SER A 183 -30.88 8.04 -4.44
C SER A 183 -30.36 6.76 -3.74
N SER A 184 -29.27 6.86 -2.97
CA SER A 184 -28.59 5.79 -2.27
C SER A 184 -28.00 6.33 -0.95
N PRO A 185 -27.85 5.52 0.11
CA PRO A 185 -27.15 5.96 1.33
C PRO A 185 -25.64 6.13 1.13
N ARG A 186 -25.07 5.63 0.03
CA ARG A 186 -23.63 5.63 -0.26
C ARG A 186 -23.34 5.86 -1.73
N PHE A 187 -22.30 6.64 -2.00
CA PHE A 187 -21.77 6.92 -3.33
C PHE A 187 -20.26 6.67 -3.38
N ALA A 188 -19.77 6.15 -4.50
CA ALA A 188 -18.34 6.15 -4.78
C ALA A 188 -17.98 7.47 -5.44
N VAL A 189 -16.84 8.04 -5.04
CA VAL A 189 -16.14 9.11 -5.77
C VAL A 189 -14.82 8.55 -6.26
N ALA A 190 -14.45 8.86 -7.50
CA ALA A 190 -13.23 8.33 -8.11
C ALA A 190 -12.31 9.46 -8.57
N ALA A 191 -11.00 9.28 -8.43
CA ALA A 191 -10.03 10.20 -9.00
C ALA A 191 -9.73 9.78 -10.44
N ASP A 192 -10.08 10.63 -11.39
CA ASP A 192 -9.71 10.47 -12.79
C ASP A 192 -8.36 11.15 -13.04
N VAL A 193 -7.35 10.35 -13.41
CA VAL A 193 -5.94 10.72 -13.33
C VAL A 193 -5.28 10.73 -14.69
N SER A 194 -4.55 11.82 -14.96
CA SER A 194 -3.53 11.90 -15.99
C SER A 194 -2.16 12.16 -15.35
N CYS A 195 -1.13 11.47 -15.85
CA CYS A 195 0.25 11.62 -15.39
C CYS A 195 1.18 11.84 -16.58
N ASN A 196 1.95 12.93 -16.56
CA ASN A 196 2.87 13.31 -17.64
C ASN A 196 2.19 13.33 -19.04
N GLY A 197 0.92 13.78 -19.09
CA GLY A 197 0.13 13.83 -20.32
C GLY A 197 -0.46 12.48 -20.77
N LYS A 198 -0.21 11.38 -20.05
CA LYS A 198 -0.85 10.08 -20.27
C LYS A 198 -2.07 9.93 -19.38
N TYR A 199 -3.22 9.67 -20.00
CA TYR A 199 -4.46 9.33 -19.29
C TYR A 199 -4.36 7.92 -18.67
N LEU A 200 -4.66 7.81 -17.38
CA LEU A 200 -4.65 6.56 -16.62
C LEU A 200 -6.07 6.10 -16.26
N GLY A 201 -7.04 7.02 -16.26
CA GLY A 201 -8.43 6.77 -15.91
C GLY A 201 -8.73 6.89 -14.41
N GLN A 202 -9.88 6.36 -14.02
CA GLN A 202 -10.37 6.32 -12.64
C GLN A 202 -9.67 5.24 -11.82
N ILE A 203 -8.42 5.49 -11.44
CA ILE A 203 -7.52 4.47 -10.86
C ILE A 203 -7.60 4.36 -9.33
N THR A 204 -8.35 5.23 -8.67
CA THR A 204 -8.57 5.16 -7.22
C THR A 204 -9.90 5.79 -6.83
N GLU A 205 -10.48 5.30 -5.74
CA GLU A 205 -11.78 5.68 -5.24
C GLU A 205 -11.78 5.96 -3.73
N ALA A 206 -12.84 6.65 -3.30
CA ALA A 206 -13.29 6.75 -1.93
C ALA A 206 -14.82 6.60 -1.90
N VAL A 207 -15.37 6.34 -0.73
CA VAL A 207 -16.82 6.23 -0.50
C VAL A 207 -17.31 7.37 0.37
N VAL A 208 -18.47 7.91 0.01
CA VAL A 208 -19.18 8.93 0.76
C VAL A 208 -20.50 8.32 1.23
N ASP A 209 -20.61 8.16 2.55
CA ASP A 209 -21.87 7.89 3.22
C ASP A 209 -22.66 9.19 3.38
N ILE A 210 -23.95 9.15 3.06
CA ILE A 210 -24.83 10.29 3.22
C ILE A 210 -25.35 10.31 4.65
N GLY A 211 -24.91 11.31 5.42
CA GLY A 211 -25.37 11.49 6.78
C GLY A 211 -26.83 11.98 6.83
N SER A 212 -27.53 11.56 7.88
CA SER A 212 -28.89 12.02 8.22
C SER A 212 -28.88 13.38 8.91
#